data_AF-A0AAV4H992-F1
#
_entry.id   AF-A0AAV4H992-F1
#
_cell.length_a   1.000
_cell.length_b   1.000
_cell.length_c   1.000
_cell.angle_alpha   90.00
_cell.angle_beta   90.00
_cell.angle_gamma   90.00
#
_symmetry.space_group_name_H-M   'P 1'
#
loop_
_entity.id
_entity.type
_entity.pdbx_description
1 polymer ?
#
loop_
_entity_poly.entity_id
_entity_poly.type
_entity_poly.pdbx_seq_one_letter_code
_entity_poly.pdbx_strand_id
1 'polypeptide(L)'
;MAHSVELGTPDYCADRETVANDVELGTPYYGIDRVKAANCVELGTPNYGVDTRGTLANGVELRTPDHGVDRGKVANGIELRTPDHGVDIGKVAN
;
A
#
# COMPACT_ATOMS: atom_id res chain seq x y z
N MET A 1 -11.08 -18.33 9.35
CA MET A 1 -10.32 -17.27 8.63
C MET A 1 -10.79 -15.96 9.20
N ALA A 2 -9.91 -15.21 9.85
CA ALA A 2 -10.23 -13.87 10.31
C ALA A 2 -10.05 -12.93 9.12
N HIS A 3 -11.03 -12.06 8.90
CA HIS A 3 -10.92 -10.92 8.00
C HIS A 3 -10.87 -9.70 8.91
N SER A 4 -9.95 -8.79 8.65
CA SER A 4 -9.87 -7.53 9.36
C SER A 4 -10.09 -6.36 8.41
N VAL A 5 -10.61 -5.28 8.99
CA VAL A 5 -10.77 -4.00 8.31
C VAL A 5 -10.16 -2.96 9.21
N GLU A 6 -9.20 -2.22 8.67
CA GLU A 6 -8.49 -1.16 9.39
C GLU A 6 -8.69 0.19 8.69
N LEU A 7 -8.96 1.22 9.50
CA LEU A 7 -9.20 2.59 9.07
C LEU A 7 -8.34 3.52 9.93
N GLY A 8 -7.51 4.35 9.30
CA GLY A 8 -6.62 5.23 10.06
C GLY A 8 -6.22 6.51 9.33
N THR A 9 -6.18 7.62 10.05
CA THR A 9 -5.59 8.87 9.57
C THR A 9 -4.53 9.39 10.54
N PRO A 10 -3.52 8.57 10.90
CA PRO A 10 -2.50 8.99 11.84
C PRO A 10 -1.60 10.06 11.23
N ASP A 11 -1.04 10.96 12.05
CA ASP A 11 -0.03 11.91 11.56
C ASP A 11 1.20 11.17 11.01
N TYR A 12 1.57 10.05 11.63
CA TYR A 12 2.66 9.17 11.22
C TYR A 12 2.23 7.71 11.36
N CYS A 13 2.41 6.88 10.33
CA CYS A 13 2.34 5.43 10.43
C CYS A 13 3.60 4.74 9.90
N ALA A 14 3.88 3.57 10.45
CA ALA A 14 5.01 2.74 10.07
C ALA A 14 4.61 1.27 10.22
N ASP A 15 4.12 0.70 9.12
CA ASP A 15 3.44 -0.59 9.15
C ASP A 15 4.35 -1.69 8.60
N ARG A 16 4.45 -2.80 9.33
CA ARG A 16 5.31 -3.93 8.98
C ARG A 16 4.64 -5.25 9.33
N GLU A 17 3.79 -5.70 8.44
CA GLU A 17 2.95 -6.86 8.70
C GLU A 17 2.92 -7.87 7.54
N THR A 18 2.33 -9.02 7.83
CA THR A 18 1.93 -9.99 6.81
C THR A 18 0.45 -10.28 7.02
N VAL A 19 -0.36 -9.82 6.08
CA VAL A 19 -1.81 -9.75 6.20
C VAL A 19 -2.46 -10.61 5.12
N ALA A 20 -3.67 -11.12 5.39
CA ALA A 20 -4.35 -12.00 4.46
C ALA A 20 -5.87 -11.90 4.57
N ASN A 21 -6.53 -11.62 3.45
CA ASN A 21 -7.98 -11.37 3.38
C ASN A 21 -8.39 -10.14 4.21
N ASP A 22 -7.63 -9.05 4.06
CA ASP A 22 -7.78 -7.82 4.82
C ASP A 22 -8.09 -6.63 3.92
N VAL A 23 -8.71 -5.60 4.50
CA VAL A 23 -8.97 -4.33 3.85
C VAL A 23 -8.42 -3.19 4.69
N GLU A 24 -7.54 -2.37 4.10
CA GLU A 24 -6.93 -1.24 4.78
C GLU A 24 -7.23 0.07 4.02
N LEU A 25 -7.67 1.08 4.75
CA LEU A 25 -7.86 2.43 4.25
C LEU A 25 -7.15 3.43 5.15
N GLY A 26 -6.24 4.22 4.58
CA GLY A 26 -5.53 5.21 5.38
C GLY A 26 -5.10 6.47 4.64
N THR A 27 -5.10 7.59 5.35
CA THR A 27 -4.61 8.88 4.83
C THR A 27 -3.61 9.52 5.79
N PRO A 28 -2.48 8.84 6.07
CA PRO A 28 -1.53 9.35 7.04
C PRO A 28 -0.78 10.56 6.48
N TYR A 29 -0.35 11.51 7.33
CA TYR A 29 0.44 12.64 6.82
C TYR A 29 1.83 12.13 6.35
N TYR A 30 2.46 11.28 7.14
CA TYR A 30 3.64 10.49 6.74
C TYR A 30 3.35 8.99 6.89
N GLY A 31 3.55 8.21 5.83
CA GLY A 31 3.39 6.76 5.86
C GLY A 31 4.63 6.02 5.37
N ILE A 32 5.07 5.03 6.12
CA ILE A 32 6.07 4.05 5.65
C ILE A 32 5.46 2.67 5.73
N ASP A 33 5.46 1.96 4.62
CA ASP A 33 4.83 0.65 4.55
C ASP A 33 5.80 -0.43 4.08
N ARG A 34 5.80 -1.54 4.83
CA ARG A 34 6.51 -2.76 4.47
C ARG A 34 5.66 -3.99 4.73
N VAL A 35 4.55 -4.07 4.02
CA VAL A 35 3.60 -5.18 4.11
C VAL A 35 3.86 -6.27 3.04
N LYS A 36 3.47 -7.50 3.39
CA LYS A 36 3.21 -8.59 2.44
C LYS A 36 1.75 -8.98 2.58
N ALA A 37 0.98 -8.84 1.51
CA ALA A 37 -0.45 -9.07 1.57
C ALA A 37 -0.89 -10.14 0.57
N ALA A 38 -1.93 -10.89 0.92
CA ALA A 38 -2.59 -11.82 0.01
C ALA A 38 -4.11 -11.71 0.09
N ASN A 39 -4.81 -11.64 -1.04
CA ASN A 39 -6.27 -11.42 -1.08
C ASN A 39 -6.70 -10.13 -0.39
N CYS A 40 -5.93 -9.05 -0.53
CA CYS A 40 -6.17 -7.79 0.19
C CYS A 40 -6.57 -6.63 -0.73
N VAL A 41 -7.23 -5.64 -0.13
CA VAL A 41 -7.53 -4.35 -0.76
C VAL A 41 -6.97 -3.23 0.10
N GLU A 42 -6.12 -2.40 -0.48
CA GLU A 42 -5.43 -1.33 0.23
C GLU A 42 -5.57 0.00 -0.52
N LEU A 43 -5.99 1.03 0.20
CA LEU A 43 -6.29 2.35 -0.31
C LEU A 43 -5.61 3.41 0.54
N GLY A 44 -4.66 4.14 -0.04
CA GLY A 44 -3.81 5.07 0.70
C GLY A 44 -3.59 6.41 0.01
N THR A 45 -3.78 7.53 0.72
CA THR A 45 -3.45 8.87 0.19
C THR A 45 -2.54 9.67 1.13
N PRO A 46 -1.30 9.22 1.38
CA PRO A 46 -0.42 9.96 2.27
C PRO A 46 0.16 11.24 1.64
N ASN A 47 0.36 12.31 2.40
CA ASN A 47 1.08 13.48 1.87
C ASN A 47 2.54 13.11 1.55
N TYR A 48 3.17 12.30 2.41
CA TYR A 48 4.50 11.76 2.19
C TYR A 48 4.50 10.25 2.42
N GLY A 49 4.78 9.47 1.37
CA GLY A 49 4.72 8.01 1.41
C GLY A 49 6.01 7.32 0.98
N VAL A 50 6.49 6.36 1.75
CA VAL A 50 7.48 5.39 1.27
C VAL A 50 6.88 3.99 1.35
N ASP A 51 6.65 3.42 0.18
CA ASP A 51 6.18 2.05 0.06
C ASP A 51 7.33 1.14 -0.37
N THR A 52 7.62 0.12 0.43
CA THR A 52 8.62 -0.90 0.13
C THR A 52 8.05 -2.32 0.21
N ARG A 53 6.78 -2.48 -0.14
CA ARG A 53 6.07 -3.76 -0.07
C ARG A 53 6.79 -4.87 -0.82
N GLY A 54 6.82 -6.03 -0.18
CA GLY A 54 7.58 -7.18 -0.67
C GLY A 54 6.92 -7.82 -1.88
N THR A 55 5.62 -8.13 -1.77
CA THR A 55 4.75 -8.68 -2.82
C THR A 55 3.29 -8.63 -2.37
N LEU A 56 2.37 -8.14 -3.21
CA LEU A 56 0.93 -8.33 -3.09
C LEU A 56 0.53 -9.51 -3.99
N ALA A 57 -0.12 -10.53 -3.42
CA ALA A 57 -0.58 -11.70 -4.18
C ALA A 57 -2.12 -11.74 -4.22
N ASN A 58 -2.74 -11.61 -5.40
CA ASN A 58 -4.19 -11.53 -5.57
C ASN A 58 -4.78 -10.34 -4.80
N GLY A 59 -4.69 -9.13 -5.30
CA GLY A 59 -5.19 -7.98 -4.55
C GLY A 59 -5.38 -6.71 -5.37
N VAL A 60 -5.88 -5.68 -4.71
CA VAL A 60 -6.08 -4.35 -5.29
C VAL A 60 -5.38 -3.33 -4.42
N GLU A 61 -4.47 -2.57 -5.03
CA GLU A 61 -3.73 -1.50 -4.37
C GLU A 61 -3.92 -0.19 -5.13
N LEU A 62 -4.33 0.84 -4.40
CA LEU A 62 -4.48 2.19 -4.91
C LEU A 62 -3.76 3.16 -3.96
N ARG A 63 -2.71 3.81 -4.48
CA ARG A 63 -1.94 4.81 -3.72
C ARG A 63 -1.76 6.11 -4.47
N THR A 64 -2.11 7.22 -3.82
CA THR A 64 -2.00 8.56 -4.43
C THR A 64 -1.29 9.52 -3.48
N PRO A 65 0.02 9.33 -3.22
CA PRO A 65 0.71 10.24 -2.33
C PRO A 65 1.12 11.55 -3.00
N ASP A 66 1.07 12.69 -2.30
CA ASP A 66 1.57 13.95 -2.87
C ASP A 66 3.07 13.82 -3.17
N HIS A 67 3.84 13.26 -2.23
CA HIS A 67 5.25 12.96 -2.38
C HIS A 67 5.56 11.52 -1.99
N GLY A 68 6.29 10.76 -2.81
CA GLY A 68 6.63 9.41 -2.38
C GLY A 68 7.58 8.58 -3.23
N VAL A 69 8.03 7.49 -2.63
CA VAL A 69 8.85 6.47 -3.30
C VAL A 69 8.15 5.13 -3.17
N ASP A 70 8.02 4.44 -4.28
CA ASP A 70 7.42 3.13 -4.33
C ASP A 70 8.38 2.06 -4.84
N ARG A 71 8.42 0.94 -4.13
CA ARG A 71 9.12 -0.27 -4.53
C ARG A 71 8.31 -1.52 -4.18
N GLY A 72 7.07 -1.58 -4.64
CA GLY A 72 6.17 -2.71 -4.55
C GLY A 72 6.24 -3.69 -5.72
N LYS A 73 5.61 -4.85 -5.55
CA LYS A 73 5.30 -5.78 -6.64
C LYS A 73 3.93 -6.38 -6.45
N VAL A 74 3.08 -6.28 -7.46
CA VAL A 74 1.80 -7.02 -7.52
C VAL A 74 1.96 -8.17 -8.50
N ALA A 75 1.68 -9.40 -8.05
CA ALA A 75 1.89 -10.61 -8.84
C ALA A 75 0.64 -11.14 -9.55
N ASN A 76 -0.54 -10.77 -9.05
CA ASN A 76 -1.85 -11.08 -9.63
C ASN A 76 -2.79 -10.05 -9.01
N GLY A 77 -3.25 -9.05 -9.74
CA GLY A 77 -4.01 -7.97 -9.11
C GLY A 77 -4.00 -6.67 -9.89
N ILE A 78 -4.52 -5.63 -9.24
CA ILE A 78 -4.56 -4.28 -9.78
C ILE A 78 -3.69 -3.41 -8.89
N GLU A 79 -2.79 -2.68 -9.53
CA GLU A 79 -1.93 -1.68 -8.89
C GLU A 79 -2.15 -0.37 -9.62
N LEU A 80 -2.64 0.65 -8.91
CA LEU A 80 -2.76 2.01 -9.43
C LEU A 80 -2.03 2.98 -8.52
N ARG A 81 -1.10 3.72 -9.11
CA ARG A 81 -0.33 4.74 -8.40
C ARG A 81 -0.30 6.05 -9.16
N THR A 82 -0.60 7.13 -8.46
CA THR A 82 -0.54 8.48 -9.02
C THR A 82 0.10 9.42 -8.00
N PRO A 83 1.42 9.33 -7.79
CA PRO A 83 2.10 10.32 -7.00
C PRO A 83 2.20 11.65 -7.78
N ASP A 84 1.94 12.78 -7.11
CA ASP A 84 2.15 14.10 -7.72
C ASP A 84 3.65 14.38 -7.90
N HIS A 85 4.45 13.98 -6.91
CA HIS A 85 5.89 14.18 -6.87
C HIS A 85 6.61 12.96 -6.28
N GLY A 86 6.88 11.95 -7.11
CA GLY A 86 7.47 10.71 -6.62
C GLY A 86 8.20 9.87 -7.65
N VAL A 87 8.79 8.78 -7.17
CA VAL A 87 9.45 7.77 -8.01
C VAL A 87 8.76 6.43 -7.81
N ASP A 88 8.21 5.89 -8.89
CA ASP A 88 7.68 4.52 -8.93
C ASP A 88 8.73 3.58 -9.54
N ILE A 89 9.18 2.61 -8.74
CA ILE A 89 10.12 1.55 -9.13
C ILE A 89 9.45 0.17 -9.02
N GLY A 90 8.13 0.15 -8.84
CA GLY A 90 7.32 -1.04 -8.71
C GLY A 90 7.28 -1.86 -10.00
N LYS A 91 6.92 -3.14 -9.88
CA LYS A 91 6.65 -4.01 -11.03
C LYS A 91 5.37 -4.79 -10.83
N VAL A 92 4.41 -4.58 -11.72
CA VAL A 92 3.29 -5.50 -11.91
C VAL A 92 3.78 -6.69 -12.74
N ALA A 93 3.73 -7.88 -12.16
CA ALA A 93 3.77 -9.13 -12.91
C ALA A 93 2.34 -9.63 -13.02
N ASN A 94 1.87 -9.87 -14.26
CA ASN A 94 0.61 -10.53 -14.55
C ASN A 94 0.86 -11.98 -14.99
#